data_AF-A0A328F5U8-F1
#
_entry.id   AF-A0A328F5U8-F1
#
_cell.length_a   1.000
_cell.length_b   1.000
_cell.length_c   1.000
_cell.angle_alpha   90.00
_cell.angle_beta   90.00
_cell.angle_gamma   90.00
#
_symmetry.space_group_name_H-M   'P 1'
#
loop_
_entity.id
_entity.type
_entity.pdbx_description
1 polymer ?
#
loop_
_entity_poly.entity_id
_entity_poly.type
_entity_poly.pdbx_seq_one_letter_code
_entity_poly.pdbx_strand_id
1 'polypeptide(L)'
;PGGGVDPSRRQWKKKKGKYLFNQKALAKVFRARFLDGLNKEHLTIPKGARPKWVVDCARVGTGISALKYLSIYLYRGVISERNIIANQDGQVTFRYIDGKTKEVCSRTLKGEDFLHLILLHVLPRGFRRARDYGFLHGNAKKLLFLVQMILHVRIMVIVRRPRPVFKCPHCGKPMKILGIKPTGAG
;
A
#
# COMPACT_ATOMS: atom_id res chain seq x y z
N PRO A 1 -1.58 18.52 -7.48
CA PRO A 1 -2.39 19.71 -7.06
C PRO A 1 -3.50 19.30 -6.09
N GLY A 2 -3.86 20.14 -5.12
CA GLY A 2 -4.99 19.86 -4.21
C GLY A 2 -6.32 20.34 -4.80
N GLY A 3 -7.28 19.44 -4.98
CA GLY A 3 -8.58 19.74 -5.60
C GLY A 3 -9.30 18.48 -6.08
N GLY A 4 -10.38 18.68 -6.82
CA GLY A 4 -11.16 17.61 -7.44
C GLY A 4 -11.75 18.03 -8.77
N VAL A 5 -12.25 17.05 -9.54
CA VAL A 5 -12.95 17.31 -10.80
C VAL A 5 -14.41 17.61 -10.51
N ASP A 6 -14.95 18.67 -11.11
CA ASP A 6 -16.39 18.86 -11.26
C ASP A 6 -16.84 18.08 -12.51
N PRO A 7 -17.58 16.96 -12.37
CA PRO A 7 -17.96 16.13 -13.52
C PRO A 7 -18.90 16.86 -14.48
N SER A 8 -19.75 17.76 -13.96
CA SER A 8 -20.74 18.49 -14.75
C SER A 8 -20.07 19.53 -15.66
N ARG A 9 -19.08 20.25 -15.12
CA ARG A 9 -18.37 21.31 -15.83
C ARG A 9 -17.09 20.84 -16.50
N ARG A 10 -16.67 19.59 -16.27
CA ARG A 10 -15.38 19.02 -16.70
C ARG A 10 -14.19 19.91 -16.35
N GLN A 11 -14.22 20.50 -15.15
CA GLN A 11 -13.23 21.48 -14.69
C GLN A 11 -12.53 21.04 -13.42
N TRP A 12 -11.29 21.51 -13.23
CA TRP A 12 -10.56 21.31 -11.99
C TRP A 12 -10.96 22.35 -10.96
N LYS A 13 -11.59 21.90 -9.88
CA LYS A 13 -11.90 22.74 -8.72
C LYS A 13 -10.74 22.67 -7.73
N LYS A 14 -9.91 23.71 -7.73
CA LYS A 14 -8.81 23.85 -6.77
C LYS A 14 -9.38 24.01 -5.35
N LYS A 15 -8.80 23.30 -4.38
CA LYS A 15 -9.18 23.50 -2.98
C LYS A 15 -8.74 24.88 -2.51
N LYS A 16 -9.58 25.54 -1.71
CA LYS A 16 -9.21 26.79 -1.02
C LYS A 16 -8.50 26.43 0.30
N GLY A 17 -7.33 27.03 0.55
CA GLY A 17 -6.58 26.85 1.80
C GLY A 17 -5.72 25.57 1.89
N LYS A 18 -5.16 25.32 3.07
CA LYS A 18 -4.16 24.25 3.33
C LYS A 18 -4.76 22.89 3.67
N TYR A 19 -6.03 22.82 4.06
CA TYR A 19 -6.71 21.59 4.53
C TYR A 19 -7.94 21.28 3.68
N LEU A 20 -8.39 20.02 3.65
CA LEU A 20 -9.60 19.63 2.91
C LEU A 20 -10.87 19.95 3.70
N PHE A 21 -10.82 19.76 5.02
CA PHE A 21 -11.90 20.04 5.95
C PHE A 21 -11.40 20.90 7.12
N ASN A 22 -12.30 21.69 7.70
CA ASN A 22 -12.04 22.32 9.00
C ASN A 22 -12.10 21.25 10.09
N GLN A 23 -11.09 21.20 10.96
CA GLN A 23 -10.96 20.20 12.03
C GLN A 23 -12.18 20.16 12.96
N LYS A 24 -12.70 21.32 13.39
CA LYS A 24 -13.85 21.40 14.31
C LYS A 24 -15.13 20.91 13.63
N ALA A 25 -15.34 21.31 12.38
CA ALA A 25 -16.48 20.84 11.60
C ALA A 25 -16.43 19.33 11.36
N LEU A 26 -15.24 18.81 11.04
CA LEU A 26 -15.03 17.38 10.84
C LEU A 26 -15.31 16.58 12.12
N ALA A 27 -14.83 17.04 13.27
CA ALA A 27 -15.11 16.39 14.54
C ALA A 27 -16.61 16.34 14.87
N LYS A 28 -17.34 17.42 14.59
CA LYS A 28 -18.80 17.48 14.77
C LYS A 28 -19.52 16.47 13.87
N VAL A 29 -19.18 16.45 12.58
CA VAL A 29 -19.80 15.53 11.61
C VAL A 29 -19.46 14.07 11.92
N PHE A 30 -18.20 13.79 12.25
CA PHE A 30 -17.76 12.45 12.60
C PHE A 30 -18.50 11.92 13.82
N ARG A 31 -18.60 12.71 14.91
CA ARG A 31 -19.40 12.35 16.08
C ARG A 31 -20.84 12.05 15.69
N ALA A 32 -21.48 12.92 14.92
CA ALA A 32 -22.88 12.73 14.51
C ALA A 32 -23.06 11.41 13.72
N ARG A 33 -22.19 11.14 12.74
CA ARG A 33 -22.24 9.90 11.94
C ARG A 33 -21.95 8.65 12.76
N PHE A 34 -21.02 8.72 13.70
CA PHE A 34 -20.70 7.61 14.59
C PHE A 34 -21.88 7.26 15.50
N LEU A 35 -22.50 8.28 16.12
CA LEU A 35 -23.68 8.07 16.98
C LEU A 35 -24.89 7.58 16.19
N ASP A 36 -25.11 8.10 14.98
CA ASP A 36 -26.13 7.59 14.06
C ASP A 36 -25.91 6.11 13.74
N GLY A 37 -24.67 5.70 13.48
CA GLY A 37 -24.30 4.30 13.28
C GLY A 37 -24.58 3.42 14.50
N LEU A 38 -24.20 3.87 15.71
CA LEU A 38 -24.50 3.14 16.95
C LEU A 38 -26.00 2.96 17.16
N ASN A 39 -26.78 4.02 16.96
CA ASN A 39 -28.23 3.98 17.12
C ASN A 39 -28.89 3.01 16.14
N LYS A 40 -28.41 2.94 14.89
CA LYS A 40 -28.89 2.00 13.86
C LYS A 40 -28.62 0.55 14.23
N GLU A 41 -27.49 0.28 14.85
CA GLU A 41 -27.12 -1.06 15.35
C GLU A 41 -27.65 -1.34 16.77
N HIS A 42 -28.48 -0.45 17.32
CA HIS A 42 -29.01 -0.52 18.69
C HIS A 42 -27.93 -0.67 19.78
N LEU A 43 -26.74 -0.15 19.52
CA LEU A 43 -25.62 -0.18 20.47
C LEU A 43 -25.69 1.02 21.42
N THR A 44 -25.46 0.75 22.71
CA THR A 44 -25.46 1.80 23.73
C THR A 44 -24.16 2.61 23.69
N ILE A 45 -24.28 3.93 23.83
CA ILE A 45 -23.13 4.82 23.95
C ILE A 45 -22.52 4.62 25.35
N PRO A 46 -21.20 4.38 25.47
CA PRO A 46 -20.56 4.22 26.77
C PRO A 46 -20.81 5.41 27.70
N LYS A 47 -21.18 5.13 28.96
CA LYS A 47 -21.33 6.15 30.01
C LYS A 47 -19.99 6.88 30.19
N GLY A 48 -19.99 8.20 30.03
CA GLY A 48 -18.77 9.03 30.10
C GLY A 48 -18.20 9.50 28.75
N ALA A 49 -18.86 9.19 27.63
CA ALA A 49 -18.48 9.74 26.33
C ALA A 49 -18.53 11.28 26.34
N ARG A 50 -17.38 11.93 26.20
CA ARG A 50 -17.27 13.39 26.22
C ARG A 50 -18.07 14.01 25.05
N PRO A 51 -18.76 15.15 25.25
CA PRO A 51 -19.55 15.78 24.20
C PRO A 51 -18.67 16.40 23.10
N LYS A 52 -17.48 16.90 23.46
CA LYS A 52 -16.52 17.51 22.54
C LYS A 52 -15.53 16.45 22.05
N TRP A 53 -15.65 16.10 20.78
CA TRP A 53 -14.74 15.17 20.11
C TRP A 53 -13.61 15.94 19.44
N VAL A 54 -12.43 15.33 19.40
CA VAL A 54 -11.25 15.87 18.71
C VAL A 54 -10.94 14.94 17.55
N VAL A 55 -10.79 15.50 16.36
CA VAL A 55 -10.26 14.80 15.19
C VAL A 55 -8.93 15.44 14.86
N ASP A 56 -7.90 14.62 14.63
CA ASP A 56 -6.62 15.14 14.17
C ASP A 56 -6.64 15.39 12.65
N CYS A 57 -6.05 16.50 12.23
CA CYS A 57 -6.06 16.95 10.84
C CYS A 57 -4.69 17.51 10.46
N ALA A 58 -3.83 16.67 9.90
CA ALA A 58 -2.52 17.06 9.43
C ALA A 58 -2.51 17.40 7.93
N ARG A 59 -1.62 18.32 7.54
CA ARG A 59 -1.31 18.57 6.12
C ARG A 59 -0.38 17.47 5.61
N VAL A 60 -0.87 16.61 4.73
CA VAL A 60 -0.16 15.40 4.23
C VAL A 60 0.99 15.69 3.25
N GLY A 61 1.21 16.96 2.87
CA GLY A 61 2.29 17.36 1.96
C GLY A 61 2.12 16.81 0.54
N THR A 62 3.22 16.31 -0.04
CA THR A 62 3.27 15.75 -1.40
C THR A 62 2.85 14.27 -1.47
N GLY A 63 2.66 13.62 -0.33
CA GLY A 63 2.32 12.20 -0.25
C GLY A 63 3.51 11.24 -0.49
N ILE A 64 4.73 11.74 -0.72
CA ILE A 64 5.91 10.89 -0.96
C ILE A 64 6.19 9.95 0.22
N SER A 65 6.05 10.42 1.46
CA SER A 65 6.24 9.57 2.65
C SER A 65 5.20 8.45 2.74
N ALA A 66 3.94 8.75 2.41
CA ALA A 66 2.88 7.75 2.37
C ALA A 66 3.13 6.72 1.24
N LEU A 67 3.62 7.15 0.09
CA LEU A 67 4.02 6.26 -1.01
C LEU A 67 5.21 5.37 -0.62
N LYS A 68 6.25 5.92 0.02
CA LYS A 68 7.38 5.15 0.55
C LYS A 68 6.90 4.11 1.56
N TYR A 69 6.05 4.52 2.50
CA TYR A 69 5.46 3.62 3.48
C TYR A 69 4.71 2.49 2.78
N LEU A 70 3.76 2.80 1.90
CA LEU A 70 2.97 1.80 1.16
C LEU A 70 3.85 0.86 0.31
N SER A 71 4.90 1.38 -0.32
CA SER A 71 5.81 0.58 -1.15
C SER A 71 6.51 -0.53 -0.35
N ILE A 72 6.82 -0.29 0.93
CA ILE A 72 7.40 -1.31 1.80
C ILE A 72 6.40 -2.44 2.03
N TYR A 73 5.12 -2.12 2.28
CA TYR A 73 4.09 -3.14 2.48
C TYR A 73 3.72 -3.91 1.20
N LEU A 74 3.90 -3.29 0.03
CA LEU A 74 3.61 -3.93 -1.26
C LEU A 74 4.70 -4.92 -1.67
N TYR A 75 5.96 -4.48 -1.61
CA TYR A 75 7.08 -5.16 -2.25
C TYR A 75 8.01 -5.88 -1.27
N ARG A 76 7.98 -5.52 0.01
CA ARG A 76 8.81 -6.18 1.02
C ARG A 76 8.02 -7.34 1.64
N GLY A 77 8.64 -8.51 1.68
CA GLY A 77 8.11 -9.65 2.42
C GLY A 77 8.05 -9.36 3.93
N VAL A 78 7.40 -10.26 4.66
CA VAL A 78 7.24 -10.19 6.13
C VAL A 78 8.59 -10.09 6.84
N ILE A 79 9.56 -10.85 6.34
CA ILE A 79 10.92 -10.89 6.84
C ILE A 79 11.89 -10.81 5.66
N SER A 80 12.99 -10.07 5.82
CA SER A 80 14.06 -10.03 4.83
C SER A 80 15.00 -11.22 5.02
N GLU A 81 15.54 -11.77 3.94
CA GLU A 81 16.48 -12.91 3.97
C GLU A 81 17.66 -12.68 4.91
N ARG A 82 18.26 -11.48 4.90
CA ARG A 82 19.34 -11.08 5.84
C ARG A 82 18.98 -11.18 7.33
N ASN A 83 17.68 -11.25 7.66
CA ASN A 83 17.22 -11.41 9.03
C ASN A 83 17.03 -12.88 9.41
N ILE A 84 17.08 -13.81 8.46
CA ILE A 84 17.16 -15.25 8.74
C ILE A 84 18.64 -15.56 8.97
N ILE A 85 19.04 -15.71 10.22
CA ILE A 85 20.45 -15.76 10.63
C ILE A 85 20.99 -17.18 10.80
N ALA A 86 20.12 -18.18 10.97
CA ALA A 86 20.49 -19.59 10.94
C ALA A 86 19.33 -20.48 10.49
N ASN A 87 19.65 -21.60 9.86
CA ASN A 87 18.73 -22.68 9.51
C ASN A 87 19.49 -24.02 9.64
N GLN A 88 19.35 -24.70 10.77
CA GLN A 88 20.10 -25.92 11.13
C GLN A 88 19.21 -26.84 11.96
N ASP A 89 19.35 -28.16 11.79
CA ASP A 89 18.66 -29.17 12.59
C ASP A 89 17.12 -28.99 12.65
N GLY A 90 16.52 -28.58 11.53
CA GLY A 90 15.08 -28.31 11.44
C GLY A 90 14.63 -27.06 12.19
N GLN A 91 15.55 -26.24 12.68
CA GLN A 91 15.29 -24.99 13.38
C GLN A 91 15.75 -23.78 12.59
N VAL A 92 14.95 -22.71 12.62
CA VAL A 92 15.22 -21.43 11.97
C VAL A 92 15.35 -20.36 13.04
N THR A 93 16.49 -19.67 13.04
CA THR A 93 16.73 -18.50 13.89
C THR A 93 16.63 -17.24 13.04
N PHE A 94 15.81 -16.29 13.48
CA PHE A 94 15.59 -15.04 12.77
C PHE A 94 15.54 -13.82 13.69
N ARG A 95 15.90 -12.67 13.14
CA ARG A 95 15.96 -11.36 13.80
C ARG A 95 14.71 -10.54 13.50
N TYR A 96 14.15 -9.91 14.53
CA TYR A 96 12.99 -9.03 14.42
C TYR A 96 13.11 -7.82 15.35
N ILE A 97 12.23 -6.83 15.18
CA ILE A 97 12.15 -5.67 16.09
C ILE A 97 10.95 -5.90 17.00
N ASP A 98 11.17 -5.84 18.32
CA ASP A 98 10.08 -5.94 19.28
C ASP A 98 9.13 -4.74 19.17
N GLY A 99 7.82 -5.02 19.12
CA GLY A 99 6.80 -3.99 18.92
C GLY A 99 6.72 -2.99 20.07
N LYS A 100 7.01 -3.43 21.31
CA LYS A 100 6.93 -2.64 22.55
C LYS A 100 8.26 -1.97 22.85
N THR A 101 9.36 -2.71 22.91
CA THR A 101 10.67 -2.16 23.31
C THR A 101 11.41 -1.48 22.16
N LYS A 102 11.03 -1.75 20.91
CA LYS A 102 11.73 -1.30 19.68
C LYS A 102 13.16 -1.83 19.55
N GLU A 103 13.53 -2.81 20.36
CA GLU A 103 14.84 -3.43 20.32
C GLU A 103 14.92 -4.53 19.26
N VAL A 104 16.15 -4.80 18.82
CA VAL A 104 16.43 -5.87 17.88
C VAL A 104 16.60 -7.17 18.66
N CYS A 105 15.70 -8.11 18.45
CA CYS A 105 15.70 -9.40 19.12
C CYS A 105 15.88 -10.54 18.12
N SER A 106 16.23 -11.72 18.60
CA SER A 106 16.27 -12.96 17.83
C SER A 106 15.34 -14.01 18.42
N ARG A 107 14.74 -14.83 17.56
CA ARG A 107 13.90 -15.95 17.95
C ARG A 107 14.28 -17.18 17.13
N THR A 108 14.29 -18.34 17.77
CA THR A 108 14.46 -19.64 17.14
C THR A 108 13.15 -20.42 17.21
N LEU A 109 12.76 -21.04 16.11
CA LEU A 109 11.56 -21.86 15.99
C LEU A 109 11.86 -23.10 15.15
N LYS A 110 11.01 -24.11 15.24
CA LYS A 110 10.99 -25.18 14.23
C LYS A 110 10.64 -24.59 12.86
N GLY A 111 11.13 -25.24 11.80
CA GLY A 111 10.91 -24.79 10.43
C GLY A 111 9.42 -24.65 10.08
N GLU A 112 8.60 -25.61 10.51
CA GLU A 112 7.15 -25.59 10.31
C GLU A 112 6.46 -24.41 11.02
N ASP A 113 6.87 -24.09 12.25
CA ASP A 113 6.33 -22.96 13.01
C ASP A 113 6.73 -21.63 12.39
N PHE A 114 7.99 -21.53 11.93
CA PHE A 114 8.47 -20.37 11.19
C PHE A 114 7.70 -20.16 9.89
N LEU A 115 7.48 -21.24 9.12
CA LEU A 115 6.67 -21.19 7.90
C LEU A 115 5.23 -20.81 8.18
N HIS A 116 4.62 -21.34 9.24
CA HIS A 116 3.27 -20.97 9.67
C HIS A 116 3.17 -19.46 9.91
N LEU A 117 4.13 -18.86 10.63
CA LEU A 117 4.17 -17.42 10.86
C LEU A 117 4.25 -16.60 9.57
N ILE A 118 5.01 -17.05 8.58
CA ILE A 118 5.06 -16.39 7.26
C ILE A 118 3.71 -16.49 6.54
N LEU A 119 3.09 -17.68 6.57
CA LEU A 119 1.83 -17.95 5.89
C LEU A 119 0.66 -17.13 6.45
N LEU A 120 0.70 -16.71 7.72
CA LEU A 120 -0.28 -15.77 8.30
C LEU A 120 -0.36 -14.43 7.55
N HIS A 121 0.68 -14.06 6.80
CA HIS A 121 0.71 -12.84 5.99
C HIS A 121 0.36 -13.10 4.51
N VAL A 122 0.11 -14.35 4.13
CA VAL A 122 -0.37 -14.70 2.80
C VAL A 122 -1.89 -14.54 2.81
N LEU A 123 -2.38 -13.68 1.93
CA LEU A 123 -3.81 -13.44 1.79
C LEU A 123 -4.48 -14.65 1.13
N PRO A 124 -5.67 -15.07 1.60
CA PRO A 124 -6.45 -16.11 0.94
C PRO A 124 -6.74 -15.79 -0.51
N ARG A 125 -7.05 -16.82 -1.30
CA ARG A 125 -7.39 -16.66 -2.72
C ARG A 125 -8.53 -15.65 -2.90
N GLY A 126 -8.37 -14.73 -3.84
CA GLY A 126 -9.35 -13.68 -4.13
C GLY A 126 -9.14 -12.37 -3.35
N PHE A 127 -8.31 -12.37 -2.30
CA PHE A 127 -7.95 -11.15 -1.59
C PHE A 127 -6.75 -10.45 -2.24
N ARG A 128 -6.83 -9.13 -2.37
CA ARG A 128 -5.75 -8.28 -2.90
C ARG A 128 -5.00 -7.60 -1.77
N ARG A 129 -3.66 -7.66 -1.83
CA ARG A 129 -2.76 -7.00 -0.86
C ARG A 129 -2.95 -5.49 -0.78
N ALA A 130 -3.26 -4.86 -1.90
CA ALA A 130 -3.64 -3.46 -1.95
C ALA A 130 -4.84 -3.25 -2.85
N ARG A 131 -5.60 -2.21 -2.53
CA ARG A 131 -6.66 -1.66 -3.36
C ARG A 131 -6.27 -0.24 -3.72
N ASP A 132 -6.28 0.05 -5.00
CA ASP A 132 -6.08 1.37 -5.55
C ASP A 132 -7.42 2.12 -5.60
N TYR A 133 -7.37 3.44 -5.43
CA TYR A 133 -8.53 4.33 -5.53
C TYR A 133 -8.10 5.66 -6.13
N GLY A 134 -9.07 6.41 -6.66
CA GLY A 134 -8.84 7.73 -7.24
C GLY A 134 -8.38 7.68 -8.69
N PHE A 135 -7.74 8.77 -9.14
CA PHE A 135 -7.46 8.97 -10.57
C PHE A 135 -6.49 7.96 -11.16
N LEU A 136 -5.61 7.36 -10.37
CA LEU A 136 -4.65 6.36 -10.84
C LEU A 136 -5.21 4.93 -10.85
N HIS A 137 -6.48 4.74 -10.45
CA HIS A 137 -7.10 3.43 -10.46
C HIS A 137 -7.29 2.90 -11.89
N GLY A 138 -7.18 1.58 -12.08
CA GLY A 138 -7.26 0.95 -13.41
C GLY A 138 -8.54 1.27 -14.21
N ASN A 139 -9.66 1.49 -13.52
CA ASN A 139 -10.95 1.84 -14.15
C ASN A 139 -11.13 3.36 -14.37
N ALA A 140 -10.22 4.20 -13.88
CA ALA A 140 -10.35 5.66 -13.93
C ALA A 140 -9.67 6.28 -15.18
N LYS A 141 -9.30 5.50 -16.20
CA LYS A 141 -8.50 5.96 -17.36
C LYS A 141 -9.04 7.23 -18.03
N LYS A 142 -10.35 7.28 -18.30
CA LYS A 142 -10.98 8.46 -18.94
C LYS A 142 -10.86 9.70 -18.05
N LEU A 143 -11.13 9.54 -16.76
CA LEU A 143 -11.04 10.62 -15.79
C LEU A 143 -9.59 11.06 -15.56
N LEU A 144 -8.65 10.12 -15.52
CA LEU A 144 -7.22 10.40 -15.42
C LEU A 144 -6.73 11.24 -16.59
N PHE A 145 -7.10 10.85 -17.82
CA PHE A 145 -6.75 11.59 -19.02
C PHE A 145 -7.30 13.02 -18.99
N LEU A 146 -8.58 13.19 -18.62
CA LEU A 146 -9.19 14.51 -18.44
C LEU A 146 -8.43 15.35 -17.41
N VAL A 147 -8.11 14.78 -16.24
CA VAL A 147 -7.36 15.47 -15.18
C VAL A 147 -5.97 15.87 -15.67
N GLN A 148 -5.27 15.00 -16.40
CA GLN A 148 -3.96 15.27 -16.96
C GLN A 148 -4.00 16.42 -17.97
N MET A 149 -5.05 16.48 -18.81
CA MET A 149 -5.26 17.59 -19.75
C MET A 149 -5.55 18.91 -19.03
N ILE A 150 -6.52 18.93 -18.11
CA ILE A 150 -6.88 20.16 -17.38
C ILE A 150 -5.69 20.71 -16.57
N LEU A 151 -4.90 19.82 -15.97
CA LEU A 151 -3.74 20.18 -15.18
C LEU A 151 -2.45 20.34 -15.99
N HIS A 152 -2.52 20.22 -17.33
CA HIS A 152 -1.37 20.28 -18.23
C HIS A 152 -0.18 19.41 -17.77
N VAL A 153 -0.50 18.19 -17.32
CA VAL A 153 0.49 17.26 -16.79
C VAL A 153 1.38 16.79 -17.94
N ARG A 154 2.68 17.09 -17.85
CA ARG A 154 3.69 16.50 -18.73
C ARG A 154 3.93 15.06 -18.34
N ILE A 155 3.42 14.13 -19.14
CA ILE A 155 3.67 12.71 -18.98
C ILE A 155 4.96 12.40 -19.73
N MET A 156 6.05 12.15 -18.99
CA MET A 156 7.26 11.63 -19.60
C MET A 156 7.00 10.20 -20.07
N VAL A 157 7.36 9.90 -21.31
CA VAL A 157 7.36 8.52 -21.79
C VAL A 157 8.38 7.76 -20.95
N ILE A 158 7.91 6.79 -20.17
CA ILE A 158 8.80 5.92 -19.41
C ILE A 158 9.58 5.10 -20.42
N VAL A 159 10.86 5.42 -20.59
CA VAL A 159 11.78 4.62 -21.37
C VAL A 159 11.87 3.27 -20.69
N ARG A 160 11.31 2.24 -21.33
CA ARG A 160 11.40 0.88 -20.81
C ARG A 160 12.88 0.50 -20.78
N ARG A 161 13.39 0.13 -19.61
CA ARG A 161 14.73 -0.46 -19.52
C ARG A 161 14.75 -1.69 -20.42
N PRO A 162 15.72 -1.81 -21.35
CA PRO A 162 15.82 -2.99 -22.18
C PRO A 162 15.99 -4.21 -21.26
N ARG A 163 15.26 -5.29 -21.58
CA ARG A 163 15.40 -6.54 -20.83
C ARG A 163 16.85 -7.02 -20.97
N PRO A 164 17.51 -7.46 -19.87
CA PRO A 164 18.81 -8.10 -19.97
C PRO A 164 18.75 -9.24 -21.00
N VAL A 165 19.65 -9.21 -21.98
CA VAL A 165 19.79 -10.28 -22.96
C VAL A 165 20.59 -11.41 -22.36
N PHE A 166 20.14 -12.65 -22.56
CA PHE A 166 20.97 -13.82 -22.28
C PHE A 166 22.19 -13.77 -23.20
N LYS A 167 23.38 -13.80 -22.61
CA LYS A 167 24.63 -13.84 -23.35
C LYS A 167 25.10 -15.28 -23.44
N CYS A 168 25.61 -15.66 -24.61
CA CYS A 168 26.26 -16.95 -24.77
C CYS A 168 27.49 -17.01 -23.84
N PRO A 169 27.64 -18.03 -22.99
CA PRO A 169 28.79 -18.15 -22.09
C PRO A 169 30.13 -18.30 -22.82
N HIS A 170 30.10 -18.71 -24.10
CA HIS A 170 31.31 -18.90 -24.90
C HIS A 170 31.71 -17.66 -25.71
N CYS A 171 30.77 -16.99 -26.38
CA CYS A 171 31.08 -15.88 -27.30
C CYS A 171 30.57 -14.51 -26.84
N GLY A 172 29.84 -14.43 -25.71
CA GLY A 172 29.30 -13.19 -25.16
C GLY A 172 28.17 -12.54 -25.97
N LYS A 173 27.82 -13.08 -27.14
CA LYS A 173 26.79 -12.53 -28.03
C LYS A 173 25.36 -12.79 -27.49
N PRO A 174 24.37 -11.94 -27.84
CA PRO A 174 22.98 -12.14 -27.45
C PRO A 174 22.43 -13.45 -28.01
N MET A 175 21.83 -14.27 -27.15
CA MET A 175 21.16 -15.51 -27.54
C MET A 175 19.72 -15.23 -27.99
N LYS A 176 19.24 -15.97 -29.00
CA LYS A 176 17.82 -16.00 -29.39
C LYS A 176 17.10 -17.08 -28.59
N ILE A 177 15.95 -16.74 -28.01
CA ILE A 177 15.08 -17.71 -27.35
C ILE A 177 14.31 -18.44 -28.45
N LEU A 178 14.59 -19.74 -28.63
CA LEU A 178 13.91 -20.58 -29.62
C LEU A 178 12.61 -21.18 -29.07
N GLY A 179 12.48 -21.29 -27.75
CA GLY A 179 11.28 -21.81 -27.09
C GLY A 179 11.40 -21.77 -25.57
N ILE A 180 10.28 -21.93 -24.88
CA ILE A 180 10.20 -22.08 -23.43
C ILE A 180 9.53 -23.42 -23.18
N LYS A 181 10.25 -24.39 -22.60
CA LYS A 181 9.64 -25.66 -22.18
C LYS A 181 8.99 -25.43 -20.81
N PRO A 182 7.65 -25.56 -20.66
CA PRO A 182 7.03 -25.53 -19.35
C PRO A 182 7.54 -26.74 -18.56
N THR A 183 8.00 -26.53 -17.34
CA THR A 183 8.27 -27.61 -16.39
C THR A 183 6.95 -28.30 -16.05
N GLY A 184 6.69 -29.48 -16.63
CA GLY A 184 5.50 -30.28 -16.33
C GLY A 184 4.83 -31.05 -17.47
N ALA A 185 5.41 -31.13 -18.67
CA ALA A 185 5.00 -32.10 -19.67
C ALA A 185 6.13 -33.10 -19.88
N GLY A 186 5.94 -34.29 -19.32
CA GLY A 186 6.72 -35.49 -19.66
C GLY A 186 6.52 -35.87 -21.12
#